data_AF-A0AAC9FTC5-F1
#
_entry.id   AF-A0AAC9FTC5-F1
#
_cell.length_a   1.000
_cell.length_b   1.000
_cell.length_c   1.000
_cell.angle_alpha   90.00
_cell.angle_beta   90.00
_cell.angle_gamma   90.00
#
_symmetry.space_group_name_H-M   'P 1'
#
loop_
_entity.id
_entity.type
_entity.pdbx_description
1 polymer ?
#
loop_
_entity_poly.entity_id
_entity_poly.type
_entity_poly.pdbx_seq_one_letter_code
_entity_poly.pdbx_strand_id
1 'polypeptide(L)'
;MTFSAAFVLPAALSLAAFLSASPALAVTQMTVQEAARPGAYAYLFGAPADAKTATRAIELRGQRVVRVASGETVAFSSGTRIGAWHFTPRADSTTVALSELLPAMPGGAQVTVLIERSPIYSGN
;
A
#
# COMPACT_ATOMS: atom_id res chain seq x y z
N MET A 1 67.76 36.69 1.18
CA MET A 1 66.30 36.85 1.06
C MET A 1 65.68 35.50 1.37
N THR A 2 64.89 35.44 2.45
CA THR A 2 63.88 34.43 2.86
C THR A 2 64.13 32.92 2.66
N PHE A 3 64.00 32.19 3.78
CA PHE A 3 64.15 30.75 4.02
C PHE A 3 62.97 29.88 3.56
N SER A 4 63.21 28.55 3.65
CA SER A 4 62.28 27.44 3.92
C SER A 4 61.62 26.76 2.73
N ALA A 5 61.32 25.46 2.72
CA ALA A 5 61.74 24.22 3.41
C ALA A 5 60.65 23.19 3.05
N ALA A 6 61.01 21.90 3.09
CA ALA A 6 60.14 20.73 3.32
C ALA A 6 59.19 20.32 2.16
N PHE A 7 59.40 19.15 1.55
CA PHE A 7 58.74 17.86 1.85
C PHE A 7 57.25 17.87 1.41
N VAL A 8 56.70 16.93 0.64
CA VAL A 8 56.51 15.50 0.93
C VAL A 8 56.13 14.74 -0.36
N LEU A 9 56.52 13.47 -0.40
CA LEU A 9 56.20 12.33 -1.29
C LEU A 9 54.67 12.00 -1.48
N PRO A 10 54.25 10.79 -1.97
CA PRO A 10 54.32 10.21 -3.33
C PRO A 10 52.94 9.59 -3.73
N ALA A 11 52.79 8.95 -4.91
CA ALA A 11 51.86 7.80 -5.11
C ALA A 11 51.96 7.32 -6.58
N ALA A 12 52.68 6.24 -6.88
CA ALA A 12 52.25 4.84 -6.76
C ALA A 12 51.04 4.50 -7.65
N LEU A 13 51.35 4.18 -8.91
CA LEU A 13 50.46 3.53 -9.87
C LEU A 13 50.73 2.03 -9.79
N SER A 14 49.77 1.19 -9.41
CA SER A 14 49.86 -0.26 -9.62
C SER A 14 48.49 -0.90 -9.81
N LEU A 15 48.42 -1.62 -10.92
CA LEU A 15 47.30 -2.31 -11.53
C LEU A 15 47.11 -3.69 -10.86
N ALA A 16 45.93 -3.92 -10.28
CA ALA A 16 45.48 -5.22 -9.77
C ALA A 16 43.95 -5.19 -9.74
N ALA A 17 43.17 -6.23 -9.92
CA ALA A 17 43.30 -7.58 -10.44
C ALA A 17 41.83 -8.00 -10.69
N PHE A 18 41.60 -8.96 -11.58
CA PHE A 18 40.27 -9.51 -11.86
C PHE A 18 39.58 -9.99 -10.58
N LEU A 19 38.55 -9.26 -10.11
CA LEU A 19 37.64 -9.75 -9.08
C LEU A 19 36.24 -9.90 -9.68
N SER A 20 35.78 -11.14 -9.65
CA SER A 20 34.43 -11.62 -9.94
C SER A 20 33.34 -10.62 -9.56
N ALA A 21 32.58 -10.17 -10.57
CA ALA A 21 31.33 -9.47 -10.36
C ALA A 21 30.30 -10.44 -9.77
N SER A 22 30.14 -10.41 -8.45
CA SER A 22 28.91 -10.89 -7.82
C SER A 22 27.81 -9.87 -8.12
N PRO A 23 26.71 -10.21 -8.81
CA PRO A 23 25.56 -9.33 -8.82
C PRO A 23 25.00 -9.33 -7.40
N ALA A 24 25.30 -8.27 -6.66
CA ALA A 24 24.62 -7.95 -5.42
C ALA A 24 23.13 -7.93 -5.75
N LEU A 25 22.41 -8.95 -5.29
CA LEU A 25 20.96 -8.94 -5.23
C LEU A 25 20.61 -7.76 -4.35
N ALA A 26 20.28 -6.64 -4.98
CA ALA A 26 19.60 -5.54 -4.34
C ALA A 26 18.28 -6.12 -3.82
N VAL A 27 18.30 -6.60 -2.57
CA VAL A 27 17.10 -6.89 -1.80
C VAL A 27 16.42 -5.53 -1.67
N THR A 28 15.48 -5.26 -2.58
CA THR A 28 14.50 -4.20 -2.40
C THR A 28 13.83 -4.49 -1.08
N GLN A 29 14.27 -3.81 -0.03
CA GLN A 29 13.56 -3.74 1.23
C GLN A 29 12.26 -3.02 0.90
N MET A 30 11.24 -3.79 0.49
CA MET A 30 9.87 -3.38 0.65
C MET A 30 9.71 -3.22 2.15
N THR A 31 9.79 -1.97 2.61
CA THR A 31 9.39 -1.63 3.97
C THR A 31 7.98 -2.17 4.14
N VAL A 32 7.82 -3.22 4.95
CA VAL A 32 6.51 -3.66 5.42
C VAL A 32 6.05 -2.53 6.32
N GLN A 33 5.42 -1.55 5.70
CA GLN A 33 4.92 -0.38 6.36
C GLN A 33 3.69 -0.85 7.14
N GLU A 34 3.86 -0.99 8.46
CA GLU A 34 2.82 -1.34 9.43
C GLU A 34 1.48 -0.80 8.95
N ALA A 35 0.59 -1.71 8.54
CA ALA A 35 -0.73 -1.33 8.06
C ALA A 35 -1.42 -0.63 9.23
N ALA A 36 -1.73 0.66 9.08
CA ALA A 36 -2.48 1.36 10.10
C ALA A 36 -3.74 0.54 10.41
N ARG A 37 -3.94 0.26 11.70
CA ARG A 37 -5.00 -0.64 12.12
C ARG A 37 -6.35 -0.08 11.68
N PRO A 38 -7.25 -0.92 11.16
CA PRO A 38 -8.62 -0.50 10.86
C PRO A 38 -9.28 0.14 12.08
N GLY A 39 -10.25 1.00 11.83
CA GLY A 39 -11.04 1.68 12.85
C GLY A 39 -11.82 0.70 13.74
N ALA A 40 -12.31 1.22 14.86
CA ALA A 40 -12.93 0.42 15.92
C ALA A 40 -14.15 -0.38 15.44
N TYR A 41 -14.85 0.05 14.38
CA TYR A 41 -16.05 -0.60 13.86
C TYR A 41 -15.84 -1.28 12.51
N ALA A 42 -14.62 -1.24 11.96
CA ALA A 42 -14.31 -1.80 10.65
C ALA A 42 -14.68 -3.29 10.52
N TYR A 43 -14.53 -4.05 11.62
CA TYR A 43 -14.87 -5.48 11.68
C TYR A 43 -16.33 -5.79 11.36
N LEU A 44 -17.25 -4.83 11.50
CA LEU A 44 -18.66 -4.98 11.13
C LEU A 44 -18.89 -5.02 9.62
N PHE A 45 -17.90 -4.56 8.85
CA PHE A 45 -17.98 -4.40 7.39
C PHE A 45 -17.08 -5.38 6.64
N GLY A 46 -16.32 -6.22 7.34
CA GLY A 46 -15.44 -7.21 6.74
C GLY A 46 -14.08 -7.30 7.40
N ALA A 47 -13.07 -7.66 6.61
CA ALA A 47 -11.70 -7.80 7.06
C ALA A 47 -10.69 -7.24 6.05
N PRO A 48 -9.50 -6.81 6.51
CA PRO A 48 -8.38 -6.53 5.62
C PRO A 48 -8.08 -7.73 4.71
N ALA A 49 -7.77 -7.47 3.46
CA ALA A 49 -7.43 -8.50 2.48
C ALA A 49 -6.10 -8.19 1.78
N ASP A 50 -5.51 -9.20 1.14
CA ASP A 50 -4.36 -9.00 0.25
C ASP A 50 -4.84 -8.40 -1.08
N ALA A 51 -4.15 -7.39 -1.60
CA ALA A 51 -4.53 -6.77 -2.87
C ALA A 51 -4.51 -7.75 -4.06
N LYS A 52 -3.75 -8.85 -3.97
CA LYS A 52 -3.69 -9.90 -5.01
C LYS A 52 -4.96 -10.76 -5.06
N THR A 53 -5.75 -10.79 -3.99
CA THR A 53 -7.03 -11.53 -3.96
C THR A 53 -8.22 -10.64 -4.31
N ALA A 54 -7.98 -9.36 -4.60
CA ALA A 54 -9.02 -8.44 -5.00
C ALA A 54 -9.56 -8.80 -6.38
N THR A 55 -10.89 -8.84 -6.50
CA THR A 55 -11.58 -9.07 -7.77
C THR A 55 -11.40 -7.89 -8.71
N ARG A 56 -11.18 -6.69 -8.16
CA ARG A 56 -10.85 -5.47 -8.91
C ARG A 56 -10.08 -4.46 -8.06
N ALA A 57 -9.43 -3.53 -8.75
CA ALA A 57 -8.79 -2.36 -8.16
C ALA A 57 -9.55 -1.08 -8.50
N ILE A 58 -9.65 -0.18 -7.53
CA ILE A 58 -10.30 1.14 -7.66
C ILE A 58 -9.27 2.20 -7.33
N GLU A 59 -8.97 3.05 -8.30
CA GLU A 59 -8.15 4.24 -8.08
C GLU A 59 -9.03 5.39 -7.56
N LEU A 60 -8.62 5.99 -6.44
CA LEU A 60 -9.31 7.10 -5.81
C LEU A 60 -8.90 8.41 -6.49
N ARG A 61 -9.81 8.97 -7.29
CA ARG A 61 -9.60 10.22 -8.04
C ARG A 61 -10.62 11.31 -7.64
N GLY A 62 -10.87 11.45 -6.34
CA GLY A 62 -11.78 12.47 -5.80
C GLY A 62 -13.26 12.06 -5.77
N GLN A 63 -13.60 10.79 -6.06
CA GLN A 63 -14.96 10.30 -5.87
C GLN A 63 -15.40 10.37 -4.40
N ARG A 64 -16.65 10.80 -4.16
CA ARG A 64 -17.27 10.83 -2.82
C ARG A 64 -17.83 9.48 -2.40
N VAL A 65 -18.29 8.68 -3.37
CA VAL A 65 -18.94 7.40 -3.11
C VAL A 65 -18.34 6.33 -4.01
N VAL A 66 -18.02 5.18 -3.44
CA VAL A 66 -17.61 3.97 -4.17
C VAL A 66 -18.60 2.85 -3.85
N ARG A 67 -19.14 2.22 -4.89
CA ARG A 67 -20.04 1.07 -4.74
C ARG A 67 -19.24 -0.22 -4.75
N VAL A 68 -19.56 -1.14 -3.86
CA VAL A 68 -18.97 -2.48 -3.78
C VAL A 68 -20.06 -3.51 -3.57
N ALA A 69 -19.88 -4.69 -4.15
CA ALA A 69 -20.81 -5.79 -3.93
C ALA A 69 -20.57 -6.42 -2.55
N SER A 70 -21.64 -6.89 -1.92
CA SER A 70 -21.56 -7.75 -0.74
C SER A 70 -20.75 -9.02 -1.04
N GLY A 71 -19.75 -9.33 -0.21
CA GLY A 71 -18.86 -10.49 -0.44
C GLY A 71 -17.66 -10.19 -1.35
N GLU A 72 -17.55 -8.98 -1.89
CA GLU A 72 -16.46 -8.62 -2.81
C GLU A 72 -15.15 -8.35 -2.06
N THR A 73 -14.02 -8.73 -2.66
CA THR A 73 -12.71 -8.21 -2.25
C THR A 73 -12.28 -7.11 -3.20
N VAL A 74 -12.04 -5.91 -2.68
CA VAL A 74 -11.68 -4.74 -3.49
C VAL A 74 -10.36 -4.15 -3.01
N ALA A 75 -9.46 -3.89 -3.96
CA ALA A 75 -8.26 -3.10 -3.72
C ALA A 75 -8.55 -1.63 -4.00
N PHE A 76 -8.23 -0.76 -3.06
CA PHE A 76 -8.29 0.70 -3.22
C PHE A 76 -6.86 1.20 -3.38
N SER A 77 -6.67 2.12 -4.33
CA SER A 77 -5.37 2.73 -4.60
C SER A 77 -5.46 4.25 -4.64
N SER A 78 -4.43 4.91 -4.13
CA SER A 78 -4.29 6.37 -4.15
C SER A 78 -2.81 6.72 -4.20
N GLY A 79 -2.37 7.23 -5.35
CA GLY A 79 -0.94 7.39 -5.63
C GLY A 79 -0.20 6.06 -5.56
N THR A 80 0.80 5.98 -4.68
CA THR A 80 1.61 4.77 -4.46
C THR A 80 1.03 3.83 -3.41
N ARG A 81 -0.07 4.20 -2.74
CA ARG A 81 -0.63 3.40 -1.64
C ARG A 81 -1.77 2.52 -2.13
N ILE A 82 -1.72 1.25 -1.73
CA ILE A 82 -2.75 0.26 -2.01
C ILE A 82 -3.18 -0.37 -0.69
N GLY A 83 -4.48 -0.56 -0.51
CA GLY A 83 -5.05 -1.30 0.61
C GLY A 83 -6.29 -2.05 0.12
N ALA A 84 -6.48 -3.28 0.58
CA ALA A 84 -7.60 -4.10 0.14
C ALA A 84 -8.47 -4.54 1.30
N TRP A 85 -9.76 -4.73 1.00
CA TRP A 85 -10.77 -5.12 1.97
C TRP A 85 -11.70 -6.17 1.37
N HIS A 86 -11.99 -7.20 2.16
CA HIS A 86 -13.02 -8.18 1.86
C HIS A 86 -14.30 -7.80 2.60
N PHE A 87 -15.37 -7.49 1.86
CA PHE A 87 -16.63 -7.04 2.43
C PHE A 87 -17.51 -8.22 2.84
N THR A 88 -17.99 -8.24 4.09
CA THR A 88 -18.92 -9.28 4.55
C THR A 88 -20.25 -9.17 3.79
N PRO A 89 -20.88 -10.29 3.37
CA PRO A 89 -22.22 -10.27 2.79
C PRO A 89 -23.26 -9.64 3.74
N ARG A 90 -24.16 -8.81 3.22
CA ARG A 90 -25.17 -8.12 4.03
C ARG A 90 -26.59 -8.31 3.51
N ALA A 91 -27.54 -8.38 4.44
CA ALA A 91 -28.98 -8.45 4.15
C ALA A 91 -29.54 -7.13 3.62
N ASP A 92 -28.94 -6.00 4.03
CA ASP A 92 -29.31 -4.65 3.61
C ASP A 92 -28.09 -3.87 3.11
N SER A 93 -28.33 -2.87 2.26
CA SER A 93 -27.28 -1.95 1.84
C SER A 93 -26.83 -1.09 3.02
N THR A 94 -25.53 -0.83 3.12
CA THR A 94 -24.98 0.05 4.16
C THR A 94 -23.84 0.89 3.63
N THR A 95 -23.41 1.87 4.42
CA THR A 95 -22.31 2.75 4.08
C THR A 95 -21.29 2.80 5.19
N VAL A 96 -20.01 2.87 4.82
CA VAL A 96 -18.89 3.04 5.76
C VAL A 96 -17.88 4.00 5.17
N ALA A 97 -17.27 4.86 6.00
CA ALA A 97 -16.18 5.72 5.56
C ALA A 97 -14.97 4.87 5.18
N LEU A 98 -14.31 5.15 4.05
CA LEU A 98 -13.13 4.38 3.65
C LEU A 98 -11.98 4.55 4.66
N SER A 99 -11.92 5.69 5.36
CA SER A 99 -10.98 5.90 6.46
C SER A 99 -11.21 4.99 7.66
N GLU A 100 -12.42 4.45 7.86
CA GLU A 100 -12.68 3.44 8.90
C GLU A 100 -12.03 2.11 8.52
N LEU A 101 -12.05 1.73 7.24
CA LEU A 101 -11.50 0.47 6.76
C LEU A 101 -9.98 0.55 6.55
N LEU A 102 -9.53 1.63 5.92
CA LEU A 102 -8.16 1.88 5.48
C LEU A 102 -7.71 3.28 5.93
N PRO A 103 -7.42 3.50 7.22
CA PRO A 103 -7.17 4.84 7.76
C PRO A 103 -5.93 5.52 7.19
N ALA A 104 -4.94 4.74 6.72
CA ALA A 104 -3.75 5.28 6.10
C ALA A 104 -3.88 5.57 4.60
N MET A 105 -5.07 5.35 4.01
CA MET A 105 -5.34 5.59 2.59
C MET A 105 -5.43 7.09 2.28
N PRO A 106 -4.53 7.64 1.44
CA PRO A 106 -4.60 9.04 1.06
C PRO A 106 -5.92 9.35 0.35
N GLY A 107 -6.59 10.41 0.77
CA GLY A 107 -7.90 10.81 0.24
C GLY A 107 -9.06 9.90 0.66
N GLY A 108 -8.85 8.86 1.48
CA GLY A 108 -9.91 7.96 1.95
C GLY A 108 -10.94 8.64 2.88
N ALA A 109 -10.56 9.71 3.58
CA ALA A 109 -11.44 10.43 4.49
C ALA A 109 -12.66 11.09 3.82
N GLN A 110 -12.61 11.35 2.52
CA GLN A 110 -13.72 11.94 1.76
C GLN A 110 -14.57 10.90 1.01
N VAL A 111 -14.19 9.62 1.10
CA VAL A 111 -14.81 8.52 0.36
C VAL A 111 -15.70 7.72 1.28
N THR A 112 -16.96 7.56 0.90
CA THR A 112 -17.90 6.63 1.50
C THR A 112 -18.04 5.39 0.63
N VAL A 113 -17.81 4.22 1.21
CA VAL A 113 -18.06 2.94 0.55
C VAL A 113 -19.52 2.56 0.78
N LEU A 114 -20.29 2.44 -0.30
CA LEU A 114 -21.63 1.87 -0.30
C LEU A 114 -21.53 0.38 -0.60
N ILE A 115 -21.88 -0.44 0.39
CA ILE A 115 -21.92 -1.89 0.28
C ILE A 115 -23.34 -2.27 -0.14
N GLU A 116 -23.48 -2.86 -1.32
CA GLU A 116 -24.77 -3.27 -1.86
C GLU A 116 -25.32 -4.48 -1.11
N ARG A 117 -26.65 -4.62 -1.09
CA ARG A 117 -27.32 -5.79 -0.53
C ARG A 117 -26.88 -7.05 -1.27
N SER A 118 -26.62 -8.13 -0.54
CA SER A 118 -26.32 -9.42 -1.16
C SER A 118 -27.58 -10.09 -1.72
N PRO A 119 -27.53 -10.66 -2.94
CA PRO A 119 -28.64 -11.42 -3.50
C PRO A 119 -28.92 -12.71 -2.72
N ILE A 120 -27.99 -13.21 -1.90
CA ILE A 120 -28.22 -14.43 -1.09
C ILE A 120 -29.30 -14.24 -0.02
N TYR A 121 -29.64 -12.99 0.31
CA TYR A 121 -30.71 -12.64 1.26
C TYR A 121 -31.99 -12.17 0.58
N SER A 122 -32.06 -12.16 -0.76
CA SER A 122 -33.35 -12.05 -1.44
C SER A 122 -33.98 -13.44 -1.41
N GLY A 123 -35.00 -13.63 -0.57
CA GLY A 123 -35.78 -14.86 -0.57
C GLY A 123 -36.42 -15.04 -1.94
N ASN A 124 -35.85 -15.94 -2.74
CA ASN A 124 -36.35 -16.46 -4.00
C ASN A 124 -36.16 -17.97 -3.99
#